data_AF-A0A401UZB0-F1
#
_entry.id   AF-A0A401UZB0-F1
#
_cell.length_a   1.000
_cell.length_b   1.000
_cell.length_c   1.000
_cell.angle_alpha   90.00
_cell.angle_beta   90.00
_cell.angle_gamma   90.00
#
_symmetry.space_group_name_H-M   'P 1'
#
loop_
_entity.id
_entity.type
_entity.pdbx_description
1 polymer ?
#
loop_
_entity_poly.entity_id
_entity_poly.type
_entity_poly.pdbx_seq_one_letter_code
_entity_poly.pdbx_strand_id
1 'polypeptide(L)'
;MSLAPDAFAYVAELVARRAGINLDAGKEYLVESRLQPLAQRAGHTRVDTYVRELRTGEREADVRAVVDALTTNETSFFRDGAPFRALAEHVVPALRGADGTLPRLRVWSAACSTGQEPYSIAMTLADAVPDTAVEIVATDINATVLDRASQGVYSRLETNRGLPTPMLVRHFEADGTGWRVRDHLRRQVTFLRHNLLDAPPFGGGFDVVFLRNVLIYFDLPVKQAVLDRVLAAMRPGGFLVLGAAETTIGLDDGWERVPVERGAVYRAAAVPSLLTPTLRSFAPAPIAPLGVVPSARVAAVPLSDSVRGESR
;
A
#
# COMPACT_ATOMS: atom_id res chain seq x y z
N MET A 1 -10.81 -26.11 0.96
CA MET A 1 -10.78 -26.63 -0.43
C MET A 1 -10.24 -25.47 -1.22
N SER A 2 -9.04 -25.56 -1.80
CA SER A 2 -8.39 -24.41 -2.46
C SER A 2 -9.35 -23.73 -3.46
N LEU A 3 -9.28 -22.39 -3.51
CA LEU A 3 -9.94 -21.57 -4.53
C LEU A 3 -9.69 -22.14 -5.94
N ALA A 4 -10.72 -22.17 -6.78
CA ALA A 4 -10.60 -22.67 -8.14
C ALA A 4 -9.62 -21.81 -8.97
N PRO A 5 -8.81 -22.40 -9.88
CA PRO A 5 -7.81 -21.66 -10.65
C PRO A 5 -8.38 -20.49 -11.47
N ASP A 6 -9.59 -20.62 -12.00
CA ASP A 6 -10.28 -19.58 -12.76
C ASP A 6 -10.74 -18.43 -11.87
N ALA A 7 -11.26 -18.73 -10.68
CA ALA A 7 -11.64 -17.74 -9.68
C ALA A 7 -10.40 -16.98 -9.17
N PHE A 8 -9.29 -17.69 -8.91
CA PHE A 8 -8.03 -17.06 -8.54
C PHE A 8 -7.51 -16.13 -9.65
N ALA A 9 -7.48 -16.59 -10.90
CA ALA A 9 -7.01 -15.78 -12.03
C ALA A 9 -7.83 -14.50 -12.19
N TYR A 10 -9.16 -14.57 -12.05
CA TYR A 10 -10.01 -13.38 -12.09
C TYR A 10 -9.69 -12.40 -10.95
N VAL A 11 -9.53 -12.88 -9.72
CA VAL A 11 -9.21 -12.01 -8.57
C VAL A 11 -7.82 -11.39 -8.73
N ALA A 12 -6.82 -12.16 -9.18
CA ALA A 12 -5.48 -11.68 -9.45
C ALA A 12 -5.49 -10.56 -10.51
N GLU A 13 -6.24 -10.75 -11.59
CA GLU A 13 -6.43 -9.72 -12.61
C GLU A 13 -7.11 -8.49 -12.03
N LEU A 14 -8.25 -8.66 -11.35
CA LEU A 14 -9.02 -7.55 -10.78
C LEU A 14 -8.13 -6.68 -9.86
N VAL A 15 -7.36 -7.31 -8.99
CA VAL A 15 -6.50 -6.62 -8.02
C VAL A 15 -5.29 -5.96 -8.69
N ALA A 16 -4.69 -6.61 -9.69
CA ALA A 16 -3.62 -5.99 -10.49
C ALA A 16 -4.14 -4.75 -11.23
N ARG A 17 -5.32 -4.83 -11.85
CA ARG A 17 -5.93 -3.69 -12.57
C ARG A 17 -6.29 -2.54 -11.63
N ARG A 18 -6.84 -2.84 -10.45
CA ARG A 18 -7.41 -1.84 -9.54
C ARG A 18 -6.42 -1.27 -8.54
N ALA A 19 -5.38 -2.01 -8.17
CA ALA A 19 -4.44 -1.63 -7.11
C ALA A 19 -2.96 -1.85 -7.48
N GLY A 20 -2.67 -2.40 -8.66
CA GLY A 20 -1.30 -2.70 -9.10
C GLY A 20 -0.64 -3.86 -8.36
N ILE A 21 -1.35 -4.50 -7.43
CA ILE A 21 -0.82 -5.58 -6.60
C ILE A 21 -0.71 -6.85 -7.45
N ASN A 22 0.51 -7.38 -7.52
CA ASN A 22 0.77 -8.66 -8.18
C ASN A 22 0.54 -9.84 -7.23
N LEU A 23 -0.34 -10.76 -7.61
CA LEU A 23 -0.61 -12.02 -6.91
C LEU A 23 -0.01 -13.19 -7.67
N ASP A 24 1.18 -13.63 -7.26
CA ASP A 24 1.85 -14.79 -7.85
C ASP A 24 1.05 -16.09 -7.64
N ALA A 25 1.19 -17.03 -8.58
CA ALA A 25 0.66 -18.38 -8.46
C ALA A 25 1.13 -19.06 -7.15
N GLY A 26 0.29 -19.91 -6.55
CA GLY A 26 0.56 -20.52 -5.24
C GLY A 26 0.03 -19.71 -4.05
N LYS A 27 -0.54 -18.52 -4.29
CA LYS A 27 -1.18 -17.67 -3.25
C LYS A 27 -2.69 -17.89 -3.15
N GLU A 28 -3.25 -18.95 -3.75
CA GLU A 28 -4.69 -19.25 -3.78
C GLU A 28 -5.26 -19.33 -2.36
N TYR A 29 -4.55 -20.01 -1.45
CA TYR A 29 -4.95 -20.12 -0.04
C TYR A 29 -5.03 -18.76 0.67
N LEU A 30 -4.10 -17.85 0.36
CA LEU A 30 -4.11 -16.50 0.93
C LEU A 30 -5.32 -15.71 0.45
N VAL A 31 -5.63 -15.80 -0.85
CA VAL A 31 -6.82 -15.17 -1.43
C VAL A 31 -8.10 -15.75 -0.83
N GLU A 32 -8.20 -17.08 -0.74
CA GLU A 32 -9.36 -17.77 -0.15
C GLU A 32 -9.59 -17.30 1.30
N SER A 33 -8.54 -17.32 2.13
CA SER A 33 -8.61 -16.91 3.53
C SER A 33 -9.06 -15.45 3.71
N ARG A 34 -8.55 -14.54 2.88
CA ARG A 34 -8.88 -13.11 2.95
C ARG A 34 -10.28 -12.78 2.41
N LEU A 35 -10.76 -13.53 1.41
CA LEU A 35 -12.08 -13.31 0.82
C LEU A 35 -13.20 -14.07 1.54
N GLN A 36 -12.89 -15.10 2.34
CA GLN A 36 -13.89 -15.88 3.07
C GLN A 36 -14.83 -15.01 3.95
N PRO A 37 -14.35 -14.03 4.73
CA PRO A 37 -15.25 -13.16 5.50
C PRO A 37 -16.16 -12.29 4.63
N LEU A 38 -15.70 -11.89 3.44
CA LEU A 38 -16.51 -11.14 2.47
C LEU A 38 -17.59 -12.03 1.87
N ALA A 39 -17.23 -13.25 1.44
CA ALA A 39 -18.16 -14.24 0.93
C ALA A 39 -19.28 -14.51 1.94
N GLN A 40 -18.93 -14.74 3.21
CA GLN A 40 -19.90 -14.97 4.29
C GLN A 40 -20.86 -13.79 4.49
N ARG A 41 -20.36 -12.55 4.49
CA ARG A 41 -21.20 -11.35 4.61
C ARG A 41 -22.14 -11.18 3.42
N ALA A 42 -21.72 -11.61 2.23
CA ALA A 42 -22.53 -11.60 1.02
C ALA A 42 -23.47 -12.82 0.90
N GLY A 43 -23.55 -13.68 1.92
CA GLY A 43 -24.44 -14.85 1.95
C GLY A 43 -23.90 -16.09 1.24
N HIS A 44 -22.61 -16.11 0.88
CA HIS A 44 -21.94 -17.24 0.23
C HIS A 44 -21.21 -18.12 1.24
N THR A 45 -21.36 -19.43 1.11
CA THR A 45 -20.61 -20.41 1.91
C THR A 45 -19.21 -20.67 1.37
N ARG A 46 -18.98 -20.40 0.08
CA ARG A 46 -17.71 -20.63 -0.62
C ARG A 46 -17.22 -19.37 -1.31
N VAL A 47 -15.90 -19.17 -1.31
CA VAL A 47 -15.29 -18.04 -2.05
C VAL A 47 -15.54 -18.13 -3.55
N ASP A 48 -15.54 -19.34 -4.14
CA ASP A 48 -15.79 -19.50 -5.59
C ASP A 48 -17.16 -18.96 -6.02
N THR A 49 -18.20 -19.14 -5.19
CA THR A 49 -19.55 -18.66 -5.52
C THR A 49 -19.63 -17.13 -5.41
N TYR A 50 -18.95 -16.57 -4.42
CA TYR A 50 -18.80 -15.12 -4.27
C TYR A 50 -18.05 -14.50 -5.44
N VAL A 51 -16.92 -15.08 -5.86
CA VAL A 51 -16.13 -14.59 -7.00
C VAL A 51 -16.92 -14.66 -8.31
N ARG A 52 -17.73 -15.71 -8.49
CA ARG A 52 -18.61 -15.82 -9.67
C ARG A 52 -19.66 -14.71 -9.72
N GLU A 53 -20.26 -14.35 -8.59
CA GLU A 53 -21.19 -13.20 -8.51
C GLU A 53 -20.45 -11.87 -8.78
N LEU A 54 -19.28 -11.69 -8.18
CA LEU A 54 -18.46 -10.49 -8.39
C LEU A 54 -18.17 -10.26 -9.88
N ARG A 55 -17.87 -11.33 -10.61
CA ARG A 55 -17.56 -11.29 -12.04
C ARG A 55 -18.74 -10.87 -12.92
N THR A 56 -19.99 -11.10 -12.51
CA THR A 56 -21.15 -10.75 -13.34
C THR A 56 -21.58 -9.28 -13.18
N GLY A 57 -21.27 -8.65 -12.05
CA GLY A 57 -21.75 -7.31 -11.73
C GLY A 57 -20.69 -6.24 -11.53
N GLU A 58 -19.46 -6.59 -11.16
CA GLU A 58 -18.35 -5.68 -10.78
C GLU A 58 -18.81 -4.39 -10.06
N ARG A 59 -19.73 -4.52 -9.09
CA ARG A 59 -20.19 -3.36 -8.32
C ARG A 59 -18.99 -2.74 -7.61
N GLU A 60 -18.80 -1.43 -7.76
CA GLU A 60 -17.63 -0.73 -7.23
C GLU A 60 -17.40 -0.96 -5.73
N ALA A 61 -18.46 -1.08 -4.93
CA ALA A 61 -18.35 -1.37 -3.50
C ALA A 61 -17.72 -2.75 -3.23
N ASP A 62 -18.10 -3.77 -4.00
CA ASP A 62 -17.58 -5.13 -3.82
C ASP A 62 -16.13 -5.23 -4.31
N VAL A 63 -15.82 -4.61 -5.44
CA VAL A 63 -14.45 -4.53 -5.96
C VAL A 63 -13.53 -3.86 -4.93
N ARG A 64 -13.96 -2.74 -4.34
CA ARG A 64 -13.21 -2.07 -3.28
C ARG A 64 -13.00 -2.98 -2.07
N ALA A 65 -14.05 -3.68 -1.63
CA ALA A 65 -13.94 -4.58 -0.49
C ALA A 65 -12.93 -5.72 -0.74
N VAL A 66 -12.91 -6.28 -1.96
CA VAL A 66 -11.92 -7.28 -2.39
C VAL A 66 -10.50 -6.72 -2.38
N VAL A 67 -10.29 -5.53 -2.93
CA VAL A 67 -8.99 -4.84 -2.89
C VAL A 67 -8.54 -4.65 -1.44
N ASP A 68 -9.39 -4.07 -0.59
CA ASP A 68 -9.09 -3.81 0.81
C ASP A 68 -8.74 -5.11 1.56
N ALA A 69 -9.48 -6.20 1.32
CA ALA A 69 -9.18 -7.50 1.94
C ALA A 69 -7.85 -8.09 1.49
N LEU A 70 -7.39 -7.78 0.26
CA LEU A 70 -6.16 -8.31 -0.33
C LEU A 70 -4.94 -7.42 -0.13
N THR A 71 -5.10 -6.21 0.40
CA THR A 71 -3.98 -5.38 0.88
C THR A 71 -3.26 -6.05 2.06
N THR A 72 -1.94 -5.86 2.15
CA THR A 72 -1.14 -6.31 3.30
C THR A 72 -0.73 -5.11 4.12
N ASN A 73 -1.29 -4.99 5.33
CA ASN A 73 -1.24 -3.77 6.13
C ASN A 73 -0.26 -3.84 7.32
N GLU A 74 0.82 -4.62 7.19
CA GLU A 74 1.80 -4.80 8.27
C GLU A 74 2.63 -3.53 8.49
N THR A 75 2.51 -2.94 9.69
CA THR A 75 3.20 -1.70 10.06
C THR A 75 3.47 -1.65 11.57
N SER A 76 4.41 -0.81 11.98
CA SER A 76 4.76 -0.57 13.38
C SER A 76 5.34 0.83 13.55
N PHE A 77 5.28 1.36 14.77
CA PHE A 77 5.95 2.61 15.09
C PHE A 77 7.45 2.50 14.86
N PHE A 78 8.03 3.54 14.26
CA PHE A 78 9.46 3.64 13.97
C PHE A 78 10.05 2.42 13.24
N ARG A 79 9.27 1.78 12.35
CA ARG A 79 9.72 0.61 11.57
C ARG A 79 11.09 0.86 10.93
N ASP A 80 12.03 -0.06 11.12
CA ASP A 80 13.44 -0.02 10.71
C ASP A 80 14.32 1.07 11.37
N GLY A 81 13.75 2.06 12.07
CA GLY A 81 14.42 3.13 12.81
C GLY A 81 15.25 4.12 11.98
N ALA A 82 16.07 3.62 11.06
CA ALA A 82 16.95 4.39 10.17
C ALA A 82 16.23 5.47 9.34
N PRO A 83 15.02 5.25 8.78
CA PRO A 83 14.29 6.29 8.03
C PRO A 83 14.03 7.56 8.86
N PHE A 84 13.69 7.40 10.14
CA PHE A 84 13.36 8.51 11.03
C PHE A 84 14.61 9.24 11.53
N ARG A 85 15.70 8.50 11.76
CA ARG A 85 17.02 9.12 12.00
C ARG A 85 17.48 9.92 10.80
N ALA A 86 17.39 9.34 9.59
CA ALA A 86 17.75 10.05 8.37
C ALA A 86 16.87 11.30 8.13
N LEU A 87 15.58 11.24 8.48
CA LEU A 87 14.70 12.40 8.45
C LEU A 87 15.25 13.54 9.33
N ALA A 88 15.57 13.25 10.59
CA ALA A 88 16.04 14.25 11.55
C ALA A 88 17.49 14.73 11.28
N GLU A 89 18.39 13.82 10.94
CA GLU A 89 19.84 14.06 10.91
C GLU A 89 20.36 14.49 9.53
N HIS A 90 19.63 14.18 8.45
CA HIS A 90 20.07 14.47 7.07
C HIS A 90 19.05 15.29 6.28
N VAL A 91 17.80 14.83 6.21
CA VAL A 91 16.77 15.44 5.35
C VAL A 91 16.39 16.84 5.86
N VAL A 92 16.03 16.95 7.14
CA VAL A 92 15.65 18.23 7.75
C VAL A 92 16.78 19.27 7.64
N PRO A 93 18.04 18.97 7.99
CA PRO A 93 19.15 19.92 7.79
C PRO A 93 19.32 20.35 6.33
N ALA A 94 19.17 19.44 5.37
CA ALA A 94 19.33 19.74 3.96
C ALA A 94 18.19 20.59 3.35
N LEU A 95 17.03 20.64 4.02
CA LEU A 95 15.88 21.43 3.59
C LEU A 95 15.88 22.85 4.16
N ARG A 96 16.78 23.18 5.10
CA ARG A 96 16.90 24.54 5.64
C ARG A 96 17.40 25.51 4.57
N GLY A 97 16.85 26.73 4.61
CA GLY A 97 17.34 27.83 3.79
C GLY A 97 18.77 28.24 4.14
N ALA A 98 19.37 29.11 3.32
CA ALA A 98 20.72 29.63 3.57
C ALA A 98 20.84 30.40 4.89
N ASP A 99 19.74 30.96 5.38
CA ASP A 99 19.62 31.61 6.70
C ASP A 99 19.38 30.61 7.85
N GLY A 100 19.37 29.31 7.55
CA GLY A 100 19.12 28.22 8.49
C GLY A 100 17.64 28.01 8.84
N THR A 101 16.72 28.77 8.24
CA THR A 101 15.28 28.68 8.58
C THR A 101 14.60 27.53 7.84
N LEU A 102 13.56 26.98 8.47
CA LEU A 102 12.63 26.04 7.84
C LEU A 102 11.22 26.42 8.30
N PRO A 103 10.54 27.36 7.62
CA PRO A 103 9.27 27.89 8.11
C PRO A 103 8.13 26.87 8.02
N ARG A 104 8.20 25.96 7.05
CA ARG A 104 7.22 24.89 6.87
C ARG A 104 7.85 23.63 6.29
N LEU A 105 7.20 22.49 6.54
CA LEU A 105 7.53 21.21 5.95
C LEU A 105 6.26 20.46 5.57
N ARG A 106 6.18 20.02 4.31
CA ARG A 106 5.07 19.22 3.79
C ARG A 106 5.55 17.80 3.49
N VAL A 107 4.98 16.82 4.18
CA VAL A 107 5.36 15.41 4.09
C VAL A 107 4.20 14.58 3.57
N TRP A 108 4.48 13.64 2.69
CA TRP A 108 3.52 12.62 2.27
C TRP A 108 3.95 11.25 2.79
N SER A 109 3.12 10.60 3.63
CA SER A 109 3.24 9.17 3.93
C SER A 109 2.30 8.40 3.01
N ALA A 110 2.89 7.78 1.99
CA ALA A 110 2.23 7.07 0.91
C ALA A 110 2.18 5.57 1.22
N ALA A 111 0.96 5.02 1.33
CA ALA A 111 0.63 3.70 1.89
C ALA A 111 0.82 3.63 3.42
N CYS A 112 0.14 4.53 4.14
CA CYS A 112 0.32 4.73 5.58
C CYS A 112 -0.26 3.62 6.47
N SER A 113 -1.05 2.69 5.91
CA SER A 113 -1.73 1.62 6.65
C SER A 113 -2.49 2.20 7.87
N THR A 114 -2.35 1.60 9.05
CA THR A 114 -3.03 1.97 10.29
C THR A 114 -2.43 3.18 11.01
N GLY A 115 -1.60 3.99 10.33
CA GLY A 115 -1.19 5.32 10.79
C GLY A 115 0.09 5.39 11.62
N GLN A 116 0.75 4.27 11.93
CA GLN A 116 1.96 4.28 12.75
C GLN A 116 3.11 5.06 12.09
N GLU A 117 3.25 4.97 10.76
CA GLU A 117 4.28 5.73 10.02
C GLU A 117 4.06 7.25 10.08
N PRO A 118 2.91 7.82 9.69
CA PRO A 118 2.71 9.27 9.74
C PRO A 118 2.81 9.83 11.16
N TYR A 119 2.41 9.08 12.20
CA TYR A 119 2.62 9.50 13.58
C TYR A 119 4.09 9.40 14.02
N SER A 120 4.85 8.40 13.57
CA SER A 120 6.30 8.38 13.78
C SER A 120 7.00 9.56 13.09
N ILE A 121 6.58 9.95 11.89
CA ILE A 121 7.05 11.15 11.21
C ILE A 121 6.71 12.39 12.06
N ALA A 122 5.46 12.54 12.49
CA ALA A 122 5.01 13.69 13.30
C ALA A 122 5.82 13.82 14.60
N MET A 123 6.02 12.71 15.33
CA MET A 123 6.86 12.69 16.54
C MET A 123 8.31 13.08 16.25
N THR A 124 8.90 12.54 15.18
CA THR A 124 10.28 12.86 14.79
C THR A 124 10.44 14.35 14.49
N LEU A 125 9.49 14.95 13.78
CA LEU A 125 9.54 16.36 13.40
C LEU A 125 9.23 17.30 14.57
N ALA A 126 8.32 16.91 15.46
CA ALA A 126 8.03 17.67 16.67
C ALA A 126 9.28 17.83 17.57
N ASP A 127 10.18 16.85 17.55
CA ASP A 127 11.44 16.90 18.30
C ASP A 127 12.56 17.61 17.52
N ALA A 128 12.67 17.36 16.22
CA ALA A 128 13.75 17.91 15.40
C ALA A 128 13.55 19.40 15.03
N VAL A 129 12.30 19.82 14.82
CA VAL A 129 11.93 21.16 14.32
C VAL A 129 10.63 21.67 14.99
N PRO A 130 10.65 21.91 16.31
CA PRO A 130 9.44 22.27 17.07
C PRO A 130 8.76 23.56 16.60
N ASP A 131 9.51 24.50 15.99
CA ASP A 131 9.01 25.79 15.52
C ASP A 131 8.59 25.79 14.04
N THR A 132 8.76 24.66 13.33
CA THR A 132 8.40 24.53 11.92
C THR A 132 6.93 24.12 11.78
N ALA A 133 6.19 24.79 10.89
CA ALA A 133 4.84 24.37 10.55
C ALA A 133 4.87 23.05 9.74
N VAL A 134 4.36 21.96 10.32
CA VAL A 134 4.37 20.63 9.70
C VAL A 134 2.98 20.26 9.19
N GLU A 135 2.88 19.89 7.92
CA GLU A 135 1.71 19.28 7.29
C GLU A 135 2.10 17.88 6.81
N ILE A 136 1.39 16.86 7.29
CA ILE A 136 1.56 15.47 6.88
C ILE A 136 0.29 15.01 6.18
N VAL A 137 0.40 14.65 4.91
CA VAL A 137 -0.65 13.98 4.17
C VAL A 137 -0.37 12.48 4.25
N ALA A 138 -1.30 11.71 4.79
CA ALA A 138 -1.17 10.27 4.98
C ALA A 138 -2.22 9.54 4.16
N THR A 139 -1.79 8.62 3.31
CA THR A 139 -2.70 8.05 2.31
C THR A 139 -2.60 6.55 2.22
N ASP A 140 -3.75 5.91 2.00
CA ASP A 140 -3.83 4.48 1.74
C ASP A 140 -4.99 4.20 0.77
N ILE A 141 -4.93 3.05 0.09
CA ILE A 141 -6.04 2.58 -0.75
C ILE A 141 -7.17 2.01 0.10
N ASN A 142 -6.82 1.47 1.28
CA ASN A 142 -7.72 0.77 2.18
C ASN A 142 -8.40 1.76 3.14
N ALA A 143 -9.73 1.88 3.03
CA ALA A 143 -10.49 2.82 3.85
C ALA A 143 -10.55 2.40 5.32
N THR A 144 -10.59 1.09 5.59
CA THR A 144 -10.70 0.54 6.95
C THR A 144 -9.48 0.89 7.79
N VAL A 145 -8.27 0.82 7.21
CA VAL A 145 -7.04 1.19 7.95
C VAL A 145 -6.92 2.69 8.15
N LEU A 146 -7.42 3.52 7.22
CA LEU A 146 -7.46 4.97 7.34
C LEU A 146 -8.41 5.43 8.44
N ASP A 147 -9.62 4.85 8.52
CA ASP A 147 -10.58 5.14 9.58
C ASP A 147 -9.94 4.88 10.95
N ARG A 148 -9.27 3.73 11.10
CA ARG A 148 -8.51 3.41 12.31
C ARG A 148 -7.36 4.38 12.57
N ALA A 149 -6.58 4.73 11.55
CA ALA A 149 -5.45 5.65 11.68
C ALA A 149 -5.88 7.04 12.17
N SER A 150 -7.01 7.54 11.67
CA SER A 150 -7.57 8.84 12.03
C SER A 150 -8.02 8.94 13.49
N GLN A 151 -8.42 7.81 14.09
CA GLN A 151 -8.75 7.73 15.51
C GLN A 151 -7.50 7.93 16.39
N GLY A 152 -6.33 7.50 15.91
CA GLY A 152 -5.06 7.62 16.62
C GLY A 152 -5.01 6.79 17.91
N VAL A 153 -5.80 5.72 18.01
CA VAL A 153 -5.88 4.83 19.18
C VAL A 153 -5.18 3.52 18.88
N TYR A 154 -4.26 3.14 19.78
CA TYR A 154 -3.38 1.99 19.62
C TYR A 154 -3.35 1.14 20.89
N SER A 155 -3.26 -0.17 20.72
CA SER A 155 -3.12 -1.10 21.83
C SER A 155 -1.72 -1.03 22.45
N ARG A 156 -1.56 -1.55 23.68
CA ARG A 156 -0.25 -1.68 24.32
C ARG A 156 0.73 -2.52 23.50
N LEU A 157 0.24 -3.55 22.81
CA LEU A 157 1.08 -4.39 21.97
C LEU A 157 1.68 -3.58 20.82
N GLU A 158 0.88 -2.74 20.18
CA GLU A 158 1.31 -1.89 19.08
C GLU A 158 2.27 -0.80 19.54
N THR A 159 1.98 -0.13 20.65
CA THR A 159 2.88 0.88 21.20
C THR A 159 4.18 0.26 21.71
N ASN A 160 4.18 -0.96 22.24
CA ASN A 160 5.43 -1.62 22.65
C ASN A 160 6.28 -2.10 21.47
N ARG A 161 5.73 -2.09 20.26
CA ARG A 161 6.42 -2.52 19.04
C ARG A 161 7.08 -1.33 18.34
N GLY A 162 8.29 -1.01 18.78
CA GLY A 162 9.20 -0.05 18.12
C GLY A 162 9.08 1.40 18.57
N LEU A 163 8.05 1.79 19.32
CA LEU A 163 7.94 3.15 19.88
C LEU A 163 8.88 3.32 21.10
N PRO A 164 9.80 4.28 21.09
CA PRO A 164 10.62 4.56 22.27
C PRO A 164 9.76 5.05 23.45
N THR A 165 10.03 4.56 24.66
CA THR A 165 9.29 4.96 25.87
C THR A 165 9.21 6.48 26.08
N PRO A 166 10.29 7.26 25.88
CA PRO A 166 10.20 8.73 26.02
C PRO A 166 9.20 9.36 25.03
N MET A 167 9.13 8.84 23.80
CA MET A 167 8.18 9.30 22.78
C MET A 167 6.74 8.96 23.16
N LEU A 168 6.50 7.76 23.70
CA LEU A 168 5.18 7.35 24.19
C LEU A 168 4.69 8.31 25.29
N VAL A 169 5.51 8.57 26.31
CA VAL A 169 5.16 9.44 27.44
C VAL A 169 4.86 10.88 26.97
N ARG A 170 5.66 11.40 26.03
CA ARG A 170 5.51 12.77 25.52
C ARG A 170 4.30 12.94 24.61
N HIS A 171 4.07 11.99 23.71
CA HIS A 171 3.17 12.19 22.57
C HIS A 171 1.86 11.40 22.64
N PHE A 172 1.66 10.57 23.65
CA PHE A 172 0.42 9.84 23.88
C PHE A 172 -0.21 10.18 25.23
N GLU A 173 -1.48 9.81 25.35
CA GLU A 173 -2.25 9.81 26.57
C GLU A 173 -3.00 8.48 26.73
N ALA A 174 -3.36 8.13 27.96
CA ALA A 174 -4.06 6.90 28.24
C ALA A 174 -5.48 6.94 27.65
N ASP A 175 -5.89 5.87 26.98
CA ASP A 175 -7.23 5.72 26.38
C ASP A 175 -7.74 4.30 26.66
N GLY A 176 -8.53 4.15 27.71
CA GLY A 176 -8.97 2.85 28.20
C GLY A 176 -7.80 1.92 28.54
N THR A 177 -7.70 0.80 27.82
CA THR A 177 -6.60 -0.17 27.99
C THR A 177 -5.37 0.13 27.12
N GLY A 178 -5.49 1.08 26.18
CA GLY A 178 -4.48 1.45 25.21
C GLY A 178 -4.02 2.90 25.35
N TRP A 179 -3.61 3.46 24.22
CA TRP A 179 -3.03 4.78 24.11
C TRP A 179 -3.62 5.54 22.94
N ARG A 180 -3.81 6.85 23.12
CA ARG A 180 -4.23 7.78 22.07
C ARG A 180 -3.11 8.75 21.77
N VAL A 181 -2.83 8.99 20.49
CA VAL A 181 -1.92 10.04 20.06
C VAL A 181 -2.50 11.39 20.46
N ARG A 182 -1.69 12.26 21.08
CA ARG A 182 -2.15 13.59 21.50
C ARG A 182 -2.57 14.44 20.30
N ASP A 183 -3.57 15.28 20.51
CA ASP A 183 -4.20 16.05 19.42
C ASP A 183 -3.25 17.01 18.69
N HIS A 184 -2.18 17.49 19.33
CA HIS A 184 -1.22 18.38 18.67
C HIS A 184 -0.52 17.71 17.49
N LEU A 185 -0.25 16.41 17.55
CA LEU A 185 0.28 15.65 16.42
C LEU A 185 -0.83 15.25 15.44
N ARG A 186 -2.00 14.83 15.96
CA ARG A 186 -3.13 14.45 15.10
C ARG A 186 -3.56 15.57 14.16
N ARG A 187 -3.52 16.83 14.61
CA ARG A 187 -3.81 18.01 13.77
C ARG A 187 -2.79 18.25 12.66
N GLN A 188 -1.59 17.69 12.75
CA GLN A 188 -0.59 17.78 11.68
C GLN A 188 -0.85 16.76 10.57
N VAL A 189 -1.64 15.71 10.83
CA VAL A 189 -1.84 14.58 9.91
C VAL A 189 -3.23 14.61 9.31
N THR A 190 -3.31 14.67 7.98
CA THR A 190 -4.56 14.52 7.22
C THR A 190 -4.58 13.15 6.54
N PHE A 191 -5.55 12.31 6.89
CA PHE A 191 -5.73 10.98 6.31
C PHE A 191 -6.68 11.03 5.12
N LEU A 192 -6.23 10.51 3.97
CA LEU A 192 -6.99 10.57 2.72
C LEU A 192 -6.87 9.27 1.94
N ARG A 193 -8.01 8.81 1.39
CA ARG A 193 -7.99 7.63 0.53
C ARG A 193 -7.37 7.96 -0.82
N HIS A 194 -6.37 7.20 -1.23
CA HIS A 194 -5.72 7.39 -2.52
C HIS A 194 -5.04 6.10 -2.99
N ASN A 195 -5.19 5.81 -4.29
CA ASN A 195 -4.48 4.76 -4.99
C ASN A 195 -3.23 5.35 -5.66
N LEU A 196 -2.06 4.76 -5.41
CA LEU A 196 -0.79 5.23 -5.96
C LEU A 196 -0.72 5.21 -7.51
N LEU A 197 -1.64 4.50 -8.15
CA LEU A 197 -1.78 4.49 -9.62
C LEU A 197 -2.52 5.72 -10.17
N ASP A 198 -3.24 6.45 -9.31
CA ASP A 198 -3.97 7.65 -9.69
C ASP A 198 -3.09 8.89 -9.57
N ALA A 199 -3.55 10.02 -10.12
CA ALA A 199 -2.90 11.30 -9.88
C ALA A 199 -2.99 11.67 -8.37
N PRO A 200 -1.91 12.17 -7.75
CA PRO A 200 -1.92 12.57 -6.34
C PRO A 200 -3.01 13.64 -6.04
N PRO A 201 -3.98 13.38 -5.14
CA PRO A 201 -5.17 14.22 -5.03
C PRO A 201 -5.02 15.50 -4.19
N PHE A 202 -3.81 15.86 -3.75
CA PHE A 202 -3.59 16.84 -2.67
C PHE A 202 -2.81 18.10 -3.07
N GLY A 203 -2.61 18.31 -4.37
CA GLY A 203 -1.65 19.29 -4.87
C GLY A 203 -0.22 18.85 -4.57
N GLY A 204 0.71 19.06 -5.51
CA GLY A 204 2.12 18.70 -5.32
C GLY A 204 2.84 19.61 -4.33
N GLY A 205 4.16 19.66 -4.44
CA GLY A 205 4.99 20.49 -3.58
C GLY A 205 5.32 19.85 -2.23
N PHE A 206 5.39 18.51 -2.17
CA PHE A 206 5.92 17.79 -1.01
C PHE A 206 7.43 17.98 -0.91
N ASP A 207 7.91 18.31 0.29
CA ASP A 207 9.35 18.41 0.60
C ASP A 207 9.92 17.02 0.87
N VAL A 208 9.13 16.12 1.47
CA VAL A 208 9.50 14.73 1.77
C VAL A 208 8.35 13.78 1.43
N VAL A 209 8.66 12.64 0.82
CA VAL A 209 7.71 11.53 0.61
C VAL A 209 8.28 10.26 1.24
N PHE A 210 7.51 9.63 2.11
CA PHE A 210 7.73 8.28 2.59
C PHE A 210 6.88 7.34 1.74
N LEU A 211 7.53 6.40 1.03
CA LEU A 211 6.88 5.39 0.20
C LEU A 211 7.51 4.04 0.54
N ARG A 212 7.17 3.51 1.72
CA ARG A 212 7.90 2.40 2.33
C ARG A 212 7.10 1.12 2.33
N ASN A 213 7.79 0.03 1.99
CA ASN A 213 7.28 -1.34 2.03
C ASN A 213 6.00 -1.55 1.20
N VAL A 214 5.85 -0.82 0.10
CA VAL A 214 4.70 -0.90 -0.81
C VAL A 214 5.09 -1.23 -2.25
N LEU A 215 6.24 -0.74 -2.72
CA LEU A 215 6.72 -1.04 -4.07
C LEU A 215 7.01 -2.53 -4.23
N ILE A 216 7.31 -3.25 -3.15
CA ILE A 216 7.50 -4.71 -3.17
C ILE A 216 6.30 -5.51 -3.68
N TYR A 217 5.09 -4.93 -3.68
CA TYR A 217 3.88 -5.59 -4.18
C TYR A 217 3.63 -5.36 -5.68
N PHE A 218 4.44 -4.52 -6.32
CA PHE A 218 4.25 -4.06 -7.69
C PHE A 218 5.25 -4.72 -8.65
N ASP A 219 4.82 -4.91 -9.89
CA ASP A 219 5.74 -5.26 -10.98
C ASP A 219 6.57 -4.06 -11.44
N LEU A 220 7.52 -4.29 -12.34
CA LEU A 220 8.44 -3.24 -12.80
C LEU A 220 7.70 -2.04 -13.45
N PRO A 221 6.77 -2.24 -14.42
CA PRO A 221 6.00 -1.13 -14.99
C PRO A 221 5.23 -0.32 -13.95
N VAL A 222 4.58 -0.98 -12.98
CA VAL A 222 3.84 -0.29 -11.92
C VAL A 222 4.78 0.49 -11.01
N LYS A 223 5.92 -0.09 -10.60
CA LYS A 223 6.92 0.62 -9.78
C LYS A 223 7.37 1.92 -10.44
N GLN A 224 7.68 1.87 -11.73
CA GLN A 224 8.10 3.05 -12.49
C GLN A 224 7.00 4.10 -12.56
N ALA A 225 5.77 3.69 -12.89
CA ALA A 225 4.61 4.58 -12.97
C ALA A 225 4.28 5.26 -11.63
N VAL A 226 4.46 4.56 -10.50
CA VAL A 226 4.29 5.11 -9.16
C VAL A 226 5.42 6.11 -8.84
N LEU A 227 6.68 5.77 -9.13
CA LEU A 227 7.81 6.67 -8.92
C LEU A 227 7.69 7.97 -9.75
N ASP A 228 7.24 7.89 -11.01
CA ASP A 228 6.98 9.06 -11.86
C ASP A 228 5.96 10.02 -11.20
N ARG A 229 4.87 9.48 -10.65
CA ARG A 229 3.81 10.25 -9.99
C ARG A 229 4.31 10.87 -8.69
N VAL A 230 5.10 10.12 -7.92
CA VAL A 230 5.71 10.62 -6.68
C VAL A 230 6.67 11.76 -7.00
N LEU A 231 7.52 11.61 -8.02
CA LEU A 231 8.42 12.66 -8.47
C LEU A 231 7.64 13.92 -8.88
N ALA A 232 6.55 13.77 -9.63
CA ALA A 232 5.68 14.88 -10.05
C ALA A 232 4.96 15.59 -8.89
N ALA A 233 4.73 14.89 -7.77
CA ALA A 233 4.14 15.48 -6.57
C ALA A 233 5.16 16.23 -5.70
N MET A 234 6.45 16.02 -5.91
CA MET A 234 7.51 16.56 -5.06
C MET A 234 8.01 17.92 -5.54
N ARG A 235 8.57 18.70 -4.61
CA ARG A 235 9.35 19.89 -4.97
C ARG A 235 10.67 19.47 -5.60
N PRO A 236 11.24 20.28 -6.51
CA PRO A 236 12.61 20.09 -6.96
C PRO A 236 13.56 19.99 -5.76
N GLY A 237 14.40 18.96 -5.74
CA GLY A 237 15.33 18.72 -4.65
C GLY A 237 14.74 18.17 -3.36
N GLY A 238 13.44 17.81 -3.33
CA GLY A 238 12.79 17.11 -2.22
C GLY A 238 13.30 15.68 -2.03
N PHE A 239 12.91 15.04 -0.93
CA PHE A 239 13.46 13.75 -0.52
C PHE A 239 12.44 12.61 -0.54
N LEU A 240 12.81 11.48 -1.14
CA LEU A 240 12.05 10.24 -1.13
C LEU A 240 12.71 9.26 -0.15
N VAL A 241 11.91 8.66 0.72
CA VAL A 241 12.33 7.66 1.70
C VAL A 241 11.62 6.34 1.38
N LEU A 242 12.41 5.31 1.06
CA LEU A 242 11.94 3.96 0.74
C LEU A 242 12.22 2.97 1.88
N GLY A 243 11.57 1.81 1.83
CA GLY A 243 11.83 0.69 2.73
C GLY A 243 13.19 0.05 2.45
N ALA A 244 13.70 -0.72 3.43
CA ALA A 244 15.06 -1.27 3.37
C ALA A 244 15.32 -2.20 2.15
N ALA A 245 14.28 -2.85 1.63
CA ALA A 245 14.36 -3.75 0.48
C ALA A 245 14.01 -3.09 -0.86
N GLU A 246 13.81 -1.77 -0.88
CA GLU A 246 13.33 -1.03 -2.05
C GLU A 246 14.42 -0.08 -2.59
N THR A 247 14.44 0.10 -3.91
CA THR A 247 15.43 0.94 -4.58
C THR A 247 14.84 1.63 -5.80
N THR A 248 15.34 2.82 -6.15
CA THR A 248 15.06 3.48 -7.44
C THR A 248 16.11 3.15 -8.50
N ILE A 249 17.26 2.59 -8.10
CA ILE A 249 18.38 2.28 -8.99
C ILE A 249 17.94 1.27 -10.05
N GLY A 250 18.14 1.63 -11.33
CA GLY A 250 17.73 0.81 -12.46
C GLY A 250 16.21 0.82 -12.72
N LEU A 251 15.44 1.62 -11.97
CA LEU A 251 14.01 1.83 -12.22
C LEU A 251 13.76 3.18 -12.90
N ASP A 252 14.41 4.24 -12.41
CA ASP A 252 14.18 5.61 -12.86
C ASP A 252 15.40 6.52 -12.60
N ASP A 253 15.74 7.37 -13.57
CA ASP A 253 16.90 8.27 -13.52
C ASP A 253 16.61 9.61 -12.83
N GLY A 254 15.37 9.85 -12.41
CA GLY A 254 14.93 11.06 -11.71
C GLY A 254 15.32 11.11 -10.23
N TRP A 255 16.11 10.16 -9.73
CA TRP A 255 16.44 10.01 -8.32
C TRP A 255 17.94 9.91 -8.08
N GLU A 256 18.47 10.80 -7.25
CA GLU A 256 19.84 10.74 -6.78
C GLU A 256 19.89 10.07 -5.40
N ARG A 257 20.71 9.03 -5.23
CA ARG A 257 20.86 8.38 -3.92
C ARG A 257 21.59 9.30 -2.94
N VAL A 258 20.99 9.56 -1.78
CA VAL A 258 21.64 10.31 -0.70
C VAL A 258 22.47 9.35 0.15
N PRO A 259 23.78 9.61 0.36
CA PRO A 259 24.63 8.76 1.18
C PRO A 259 24.32 8.98 2.67
N VAL A 260 23.40 8.16 3.19
CA VAL A 260 23.11 8.06 4.63
C VAL A 260 23.64 6.73 5.16
N GLU A 261 24.07 6.69 6.42
CA GLU A 261 24.70 5.50 7.01
C GLU A 261 23.79 4.26 6.91
N ARG A 262 22.48 4.44 7.14
CA ARG A 262 21.45 3.40 7.02
C ARG A 262 20.16 3.99 6.46
N GLY A 263 19.46 3.20 5.63
CA GLY A 263 18.18 3.58 5.05
C GLY A 263 18.26 3.91 3.55
N ALA A 264 17.11 3.95 2.90
CA ALA A 264 16.98 4.20 1.46
C ALA A 264 16.40 5.60 1.22
N VAL A 265 17.30 6.60 1.16
CA VAL A 265 16.94 8.00 0.96
C VAL A 265 17.44 8.48 -0.40
N TYR A 266 16.58 9.14 -1.14
CA TYR A 266 16.84 9.66 -2.47
C TYR A 266 16.42 11.12 -2.54
N ARG A 267 17.07 11.88 -3.41
CA ARG A 267 16.71 13.24 -3.75
C ARG A 267 16.09 13.27 -5.13
N ALA A 268 14.97 13.97 -5.27
CA ALA A 268 14.39 14.26 -6.57
C ALA A 268 15.40 15.09 -7.38
N ALA A 269 15.88 14.52 -8.49
CA ALA A 269 16.76 15.23 -9.40
C ALA A 269 16.04 16.49 -9.90
N ALA A 270 16.80 17.58 -10.08
CA ALA A 270 16.25 18.78 -10.68
C ALA A 270 15.90 18.48 -12.14
N VAL A 271 14.65 18.10 -12.42
CA VAL A 271 14.15 18.04 -13.79
C VAL A 271 14.16 19.48 -14.31
N PRO A 272 14.86 19.80 -15.42
CA PRO A 272 14.81 21.13 -15.99
C PRO A 272 13.34 21.49 -16.24
N SER A 273 12.92 22.66 -15.75
CA SER A 273 11.53 23.18 -15.78
C SER A 273 10.84 23.14 -17.16
N LEU A 274 11.56 22.83 -18.23
CA LEU A 274 11.10 22.76 -19.61
C LEU A 274 10.61 21.37 -20.05
N LEU A 275 10.80 20.34 -19.23
CA LEU A 275 10.31 19.00 -19.50
C LEU A 275 9.31 18.61 -18.41
N THR A 276 8.02 18.68 -18.71
CA THR A 276 7.03 17.96 -17.91
C THR A 276 7.36 16.47 -18.04
N PRO A 277 7.63 15.75 -16.94
CA PRO A 277 7.86 14.31 -17.02
C PRO A 277 6.66 13.67 -17.71
N THR A 278 6.90 12.93 -18.80
CA THR A 278 5.81 12.16 -19.42
C THR A 278 5.50 11.02 -18.47
N LEU A 279 4.39 11.12 -17.73
CA LEU A 279 3.95 10.07 -16.81
C LEU A 279 3.74 8.79 -17.59
N ARG A 280 4.45 7.72 -17.21
CA ARG A 280 4.22 6.41 -17.83
C ARG A 280 2.79 5.97 -17.55
N SER A 281 2.06 5.69 -18.62
CA SER A 281 0.71 5.13 -18.52
C SER A 281 0.80 3.70 -18.00
N PHE A 282 -0.05 3.38 -17.04
CA PHE A 282 -0.27 2.00 -16.64
C PHE A 282 -1.38 1.41 -17.52
N ALA A 283 -1.07 0.32 -18.21
CA ALA A 283 -2.06 -0.62 -18.72
C ALA A 283 -1.69 -1.99 -18.15
N PRO A 284 -2.54 -2.61 -17.31
CA PRO A 284 -2.28 -3.96 -16.84
C PRO A 284 -2.17 -4.88 -18.06
N ALA A 285 -1.15 -5.74 -18.10
CA ALA A 285 -1.02 -6.70 -19.19
C ALA A 285 -2.29 -7.59 -19.20
N PRO A 286 -2.98 -7.74 -20.34
CA PRO A 286 -4.11 -8.65 -20.42
C PRO A 286 -3.59 -10.08 -20.18
N ILE A 287 -4.16 -10.79 -19.22
CA ILE A 287 -3.92 -12.23 -19.11
C ILE A 287 -4.59 -12.86 -20.32
N ALA A 288 -3.85 -13.68 -21.08
CA ALA A 288 -4.41 -14.41 -22.20
C ALA A 288 -5.68 -15.15 -21.73
N PRO A 289 -6.80 -15.10 -22.48
CA PRO A 289 -8.00 -15.82 -22.07
C PRO A 289 -7.63 -17.29 -21.87
N LEU A 290 -7.89 -17.82 -20.67
CA LEU A 290 -7.77 -19.25 -20.41
C LEU A 290 -8.58 -19.95 -21.48
N GLY A 291 -7.89 -20.66 -22.37
CA GLY A 291 -8.53 -21.36 -23.48
C GLY A 291 -9.66 -22.22 -22.93
N VAL A 292 -10.83 -22.13 -23.57
CA VAL A 292 -11.95 -23.02 -23.29
C VAL A 292 -11.42 -24.44 -23.41
N VAL A 293 -11.29 -25.14 -22.27
CA VAL A 293 -10.98 -26.57 -22.29
C VAL A 293 -12.14 -27.21 -23.04
N PRO A 294 -11.92 -27.84 -24.22
CA PRO A 294 -13.01 -28.45 -24.94
C PRO A 294 -13.61 -29.51 -24.03
N SER A 295 -14.93 -29.40 -23.81
CA SER A 295 -15.72 -30.41 -23.12
C SER A 295 -15.33 -31.77 -23.68
N ALA A 296 -14.65 -32.58 -22.85
CA ALA A 296 -14.43 -33.97 -23.17
C ALA A 296 -15.82 -34.59 -23.35
N ARG A 297 -16.14 -34.98 -24.60
CA ARG A 297 -17.33 -35.78 -24.87
C ARG A 297 -17.23 -37.00 -23.96
N VAL A 298 -18.14 -37.08 -22.99
CA VAL A 298 -18.38 -38.30 -22.24
C VAL A 298 -18.75 -39.36 -23.27
N ALA A 299 -17.83 -40.29 -23.52
CA ALA A 299 -18.14 -41.47 -24.30
C ALA A 299 -19.25 -42.22 -23.56
N ALA A 300 -20.42 -42.32 -24.21
CA ALA A 300 -21.51 -43.13 -23.72
C ALA A 300 -21.01 -44.57 -23.53
N VAL A 301 -21.02 -45.04 -22.29
CA VAL A 301 -20.85 -46.46 -21.98
C VAL A 301 -22.07 -47.18 -22.55
N PRO A 302 -21.92 -48.14 -23.47
CA PRO A 302 -23.06 -48.90 -23.95
C PRO A 302 -23.57 -49.80 -22.83
N LEU A 303 -24.86 -49.67 -22.51
CA LEU A 303 -25.59 -50.61 -21.69
C LEU A 303 -25.58 -51.97 -22.42
N SER A 304 -24.84 -52.94 -21.89
CA SER A 304 -24.91 -54.32 -22.35
C SER A 304 -26.20 -54.94 -21.80
N ASP A 305 -27.19 -55.09 -22.67
CA ASP A 305 -28.31 -56.02 -22.48
C ASP A 305 -27.79 -57.45 -22.57
N SER A 306 -27.85 -58.18 -21.45
CA SER A 306 -27.86 -59.64 -21.47
C SER A 306 -28.54 -60.18 -20.21
N VAL A 307 -29.84 -60.42 -20.32
CA VAL A 307 -30.59 -61.33 -19.45
C VAL A 307 -31.17 -62.44 -20.34
N ARG A 308 -31.18 -63.66 -19.78
CA ARG A 308 -31.69 -64.96 -20.29
C ARG A 308 -30.68 -65.71 -21.15
N GLY A 309 -30.29 -66.94 -20.84
CA GLY A 309 -30.70 -67.91 -19.83
C GLY A 309 -30.19 -69.28 -20.29
N GLU A 310 -30.01 -70.24 -19.38
CA GLU A 310 -30.43 -71.64 -19.59
C GLU A 310 -30.10 -72.50 -18.38
N SER A 311 -31.06 -73.36 -18.09
CA SER A 311 -31.06 -74.41 -17.10
C SER A 311 -30.37 -75.66 -17.67
N ARG A 312 -29.52 -76.32 -16.87
CA ARG A 312 -29.54 -77.77 -16.59
C ARG A 312 -28.46 -78.11 -15.57
#